data_AF-A0A7S4KLF0-F1
#
_entry.id   AF-A0A7S4KLF0-F1
#
_cell.length_a   1.000
_cell.length_b   1.000
_cell.length_c   1.000
_cell.angle_alpha   90.00
_cell.angle_beta   90.00
_cell.angle_gamma   90.00
#
_symmetry.space_group_name_H-M   'P 1'
#
loop_
_entity.id
_entity.type
_entity.pdbx_description
1 polymer ?
#
loop_
_entity_poly.entity_id
_entity_poly.type
_entity_poly.pdbx_seq_one_letter_code
_entity_poly.pdbx_strand_id
1 'polypeptide(L)'
;ICMHGALSTPMAAPPLHGGMEECVRLLQGGSDEEKFAGLMLVPKVAQSDKLEDVRRIYNALGLTFICRLLLSQGDEDTVLLYQCVALQVLGVFCAAQEVWPDLRQDKQFMKITPHLSRCLNNSTHPAMESLLTALLCWSSFEDSREILCDKDVPVRLTELIKTSQDKEGKERLFAVLDHLMDPSRFPQSAMKVLKGLSDIFGHNMGMEKIDALPRINVLLSCSEPQFCSLLVGDGQIQPWQENIREGLLELLRNRLGGVYRSSIFMAALHMFGQLGERWAFPKELERDGAPDGKFLQLLLGFAKLDLRER
;
A
#
# COMPACT_ATOMS: atom_id res chain seq x y z
N ILE A 1 -8.04 -18.19 69.51
CA ILE A 1 -7.28 -17.73 68.32
C ILE A 1 -7.77 -18.56 67.15
N CYS A 2 -8.61 -17.97 66.30
CA CYS A 2 -8.95 -18.42 64.94
C CYS A 2 -9.87 -17.34 64.35
N MET A 3 -9.29 -16.36 63.66
CA MET A 3 -10.05 -15.41 62.85
C MET A 3 -10.16 -15.99 61.44
N HIS A 4 -11.40 -16.17 60.96
CA HIS A 4 -11.69 -16.46 59.57
C HIS A 4 -11.67 -15.15 58.77
N GLY A 5 -10.94 -15.18 57.65
CA GLY A 5 -10.76 -14.06 56.74
C GLY A 5 -12.03 -13.76 55.95
N ALA A 6 -12.33 -12.46 55.85
CA ALA A 6 -13.27 -11.94 54.85
C ALA A 6 -12.49 -11.71 53.55
N LEU A 7 -12.78 -12.55 52.55
CA LEU A 7 -12.35 -12.37 51.17
C LEU A 7 -12.99 -11.10 50.61
N SER A 8 -12.15 -10.16 50.19
CA SER A 8 -12.53 -8.96 49.45
C SER A 8 -13.08 -9.38 48.09
N THR A 9 -14.33 -9.03 47.83
CA THR A 9 -14.95 -9.19 46.51
C THR A 9 -14.22 -8.35 45.47
N PRO A 10 -13.88 -8.90 44.29
CA PRO A 10 -13.38 -8.09 43.19
C PRO A 10 -14.48 -7.15 42.72
N MET A 11 -14.16 -5.86 42.55
CA MET A 11 -15.03 -4.89 41.89
C MET A 11 -15.38 -5.43 40.50
N ALA A 12 -16.62 -5.91 40.36
CA ALA A 12 -17.17 -6.26 39.06
C ALA A 12 -17.29 -4.95 38.24
N ALA A 13 -16.67 -4.93 37.06
CA ALA A 13 -16.94 -3.91 36.07
C ALA A 13 -18.44 -3.90 35.76
N PRO A 14 -19.10 -2.73 35.68
CA PRO A 14 -20.53 -2.66 35.43
C PRO A 14 -20.86 -3.30 34.07
N PRO A 15 -22.01 -3.98 33.95
CA PRO A 15 -22.43 -4.59 32.70
C PRO A 15 -22.70 -3.51 31.66
N LEU A 16 -21.91 -3.48 30.58
CA LEU A 16 -22.14 -2.61 29.43
C LEU A 16 -23.38 -3.08 28.66
N HIS A 17 -24.56 -2.55 29.02
CA HIS A 17 -25.76 -2.58 28.17
C HIS A 17 -25.61 -1.53 27.07
N GLY A 18 -24.71 -1.73 26.12
CA GLY A 18 -24.35 -0.74 25.10
C GLY A 18 -24.99 -1.00 23.75
N GLY A 19 -26.12 -0.34 23.47
CA GLY A 19 -26.69 -0.23 22.12
C GLY A 19 -26.04 0.90 21.31
N MET A 20 -26.50 1.10 20.07
CA MET A 20 -26.01 2.16 19.17
C MET A 20 -26.19 3.56 19.76
N GLU A 21 -27.32 3.81 20.42
CA GLU A 21 -27.67 5.08 21.04
C GLU A 21 -26.72 5.45 22.18
N GLU A 22 -26.33 4.46 22.99
CA GLU A 22 -25.38 4.66 24.08
C GLU A 22 -23.97 4.93 23.55
N CYS A 23 -23.57 4.22 22.49
CA CYS A 23 -22.31 4.48 21.80
C CYS A 23 -22.24 5.93 21.29
N VAL A 24 -23.27 6.38 20.55
CA VAL A 24 -23.34 7.75 20.04
C VAL A 24 -23.33 8.79 21.17
N ARG A 25 -24.07 8.55 22.27
CA ARG A 25 -24.11 9.44 23.44
C ARG A 25 -22.71 9.62 24.05
N LEU A 26 -21.96 8.53 24.20
CA LEU A 26 -20.59 8.56 24.74
C LEU A 26 -19.61 9.26 23.79
N LEU A 27 -19.71 9.02 22.48
CA LEU A 27 -18.87 9.68 21.48
C LEU A 27 -19.10 11.20 21.39
N GLN A 28 -20.32 11.66 21.69
CA GLN A 28 -20.67 13.08 21.81
C GLN A 28 -20.31 13.68 23.18
N GLY A 29 -19.76 12.87 24.09
CA GLY A 29 -19.37 13.28 25.43
C GLY A 29 -18.41 14.49 25.45
N GLY A 30 -18.39 15.19 26.58
CA GLY A 30 -17.56 16.37 26.77
C GLY A 30 -16.10 16.02 27.09
N SER A 31 -15.88 14.86 27.73
CA SER A 31 -14.56 14.42 28.15
C SER A 31 -13.95 13.37 27.22
N ASP A 32 -12.63 13.21 27.30
CA ASP A 32 -11.90 12.23 26.50
C ASP A 32 -12.18 10.79 26.96
N GLU A 33 -12.43 10.61 28.27
CA GLU A 33 -12.79 9.32 28.86
C GLU A 33 -14.14 8.83 28.34
N GLU A 34 -15.14 9.71 28.23
CA GLU A 34 -16.45 9.38 27.65
C GLU A 34 -16.29 8.95 26.18
N LYS A 35 -15.55 9.73 25.39
CA LYS A 35 -15.31 9.41 23.98
C LYS A 35 -14.55 8.11 23.81
N PHE A 36 -13.54 7.86 24.64
CA PHE A 36 -12.78 6.63 24.63
C PHE A 36 -13.65 5.42 25.00
N ALA A 37 -14.53 5.55 26.01
CA ALA A 37 -15.51 4.51 26.34
C ALA A 37 -16.46 4.23 25.17
N GLY A 38 -16.92 5.28 24.47
CA GLY A 38 -17.70 5.16 23.24
C GLY A 38 -16.95 4.43 22.12
N LEU A 39 -15.67 4.74 21.91
CA LEU A 39 -14.82 4.07 20.91
C LEU A 39 -14.71 2.56 21.17
N MET A 40 -14.64 2.15 22.43
CA MET A 40 -14.60 0.72 22.80
C MET A 40 -15.91 -0.03 22.47
N LEU A 41 -17.01 0.68 22.20
CA LEU A 41 -18.27 0.12 21.74
C LEU A 41 -18.38 0.06 20.21
N VAL A 42 -17.62 0.88 19.48
CA VAL A 42 -17.68 0.96 18.00
C VAL A 42 -17.57 -0.42 17.34
N PRO A 43 -16.60 -1.32 17.67
CA PRO A 43 -16.51 -2.63 17.04
C PRO A 43 -17.75 -3.53 17.26
N LYS A 44 -18.56 -3.27 18.30
CA LYS A 44 -19.77 -4.03 18.60
C LYS A 44 -20.99 -3.51 17.84
N VAL A 45 -21.04 -2.22 17.55
CA VAL A 45 -22.22 -1.55 16.96
C VAL A 45 -22.04 -1.22 15.48
N ALA A 46 -20.82 -0.94 15.02
CA ALA A 46 -20.50 -0.70 13.63
C ALA A 46 -20.39 -2.04 12.89
N GLN A 47 -21.53 -2.53 12.42
CA GLN A 47 -21.57 -3.67 11.51
C GLN A 47 -21.27 -3.18 10.09
N SER A 48 -20.40 -3.88 9.37
CA SER A 48 -19.91 -3.47 8.05
C SER A 48 -21.00 -3.37 6.96
N ASP A 49 -22.16 -3.96 7.19
CA ASP A 49 -23.35 -3.93 6.31
C ASP A 49 -24.30 -2.77 6.63
N LYS A 50 -24.10 -2.05 7.76
CA LYS A 50 -24.93 -0.95 8.22
C LYS A 50 -24.20 0.39 8.12
N LEU A 51 -24.06 0.80 6.88
CA LEU A 51 -23.57 2.10 6.42
C LEU A 51 -24.14 3.29 7.22
N GLU A 52 -25.44 3.29 7.53
CA GLU A 52 -26.09 4.32 8.36
C GLU A 52 -25.53 4.41 9.79
N ASP A 53 -25.12 3.30 10.39
CA ASP A 53 -24.53 3.30 11.73
C ASP A 53 -23.12 3.92 11.70
N VAL A 54 -22.32 3.61 10.67
CA VAL A 54 -21.00 4.24 10.47
C VAL A 54 -21.15 5.74 10.31
N ARG A 55 -22.14 6.20 9.54
CA ARG A 55 -22.47 7.62 9.38
C ARG A 55 -22.83 8.30 10.71
N ARG A 56 -23.64 7.66 11.55
CA ARG A 56 -24.00 8.17 12.88
C ARG A 56 -22.79 8.29 13.80
N ILE A 57 -21.91 7.29 13.80
CA ILE A 57 -20.66 7.29 14.59
C ILE A 57 -19.73 8.41 14.11
N TYR A 58 -19.57 8.55 12.79
CA TYR A 58 -18.76 9.61 12.22
C TYR A 58 -19.28 11.00 12.62
N ASN A 59 -20.59 11.25 12.47
CA ASN A 59 -21.20 12.53 12.84
C ASN A 59 -21.08 12.84 14.34
N ALA A 60 -21.04 11.81 15.20
CA ALA A 60 -20.87 11.96 16.64
C ALA A 60 -19.42 12.33 17.03
N LEU A 61 -18.43 11.75 16.35
CA LEU A 61 -17.03 11.82 16.75
C LEU A 61 -16.19 12.81 15.93
N GLY A 62 -16.35 12.79 14.60
CA GLY A 62 -15.51 13.47 13.61
C GLY A 62 -14.04 13.04 13.64
N LEU A 63 -13.18 13.76 12.91
CA LEU A 63 -11.74 13.46 12.88
C LEU A 63 -10.93 14.18 13.97
N THR A 64 -11.52 15.14 14.69
CA THR A 64 -10.77 15.91 15.70
C THR A 64 -10.29 15.04 16.84
N PHE A 65 -11.12 14.14 17.37
CA PHE A 65 -10.70 13.23 18.43
C PHE A 65 -9.69 12.19 17.92
N ILE A 66 -9.95 11.60 16.74
CA ILE A 66 -9.05 10.64 16.07
C ILE A 66 -7.66 11.25 15.84
N CYS A 67 -7.61 12.48 15.33
CA CYS A 67 -6.37 13.19 15.08
C CYS A 67 -5.56 13.38 16.37
N ARG A 68 -6.20 13.75 17.50
CA ARG A 68 -5.52 13.88 18.79
C ARG A 68 -5.00 12.55 19.33
N LEU A 69 -5.73 11.44 19.14
CA LEU A 69 -5.26 10.11 19.52
C LEU A 69 -4.03 9.69 18.70
N LEU A 70 -4.05 9.90 17.37
CA LEU A 70 -2.88 9.61 16.51
C LEU A 70 -1.66 10.48 16.87
N LEU A 71 -1.91 11.68 17.39
CA LEU A 71 -0.91 12.67 17.79
C LEU A 71 -0.54 12.62 19.28
N SER A 72 -1.07 11.66 20.03
CA SER A 72 -0.82 11.58 21.46
C SER A 72 0.68 11.47 21.75
N GLN A 73 1.10 12.09 22.85
CA GLN A 73 2.45 11.97 23.38
C GLN A 73 2.41 11.25 24.72
N GLY A 74 3.43 10.46 25.02
CA GLY A 74 3.47 9.63 26.22
C GLY A 74 4.50 8.52 26.09
N ASP A 75 4.38 7.51 26.94
CA ASP A 75 5.12 6.27 26.81
C ASP A 75 4.74 5.53 25.52
N GLU A 76 5.67 4.72 25.00
CA GLU A 76 5.53 4.04 23.71
C GLU A 76 4.29 3.13 23.67
N ASP A 77 4.00 2.42 24.76
CA ASP A 77 2.88 1.48 24.84
C ASP A 77 1.53 2.22 24.80
N THR A 78 1.39 3.31 25.55
CA THR A 78 0.19 4.14 25.54
C THR A 78 -0.02 4.82 24.19
N VAL A 79 1.05 5.35 23.59
CA VAL A 79 0.98 5.95 22.24
C VAL A 79 0.58 4.91 21.20
N LEU A 80 1.15 3.70 21.26
CA LEU A 80 0.79 2.62 20.35
C LEU A 80 -0.67 2.17 20.54
N LEU A 81 -1.15 2.08 21.78
CA LEU A 81 -2.55 1.78 22.08
C LEU A 81 -3.49 2.82 21.46
N TYR A 82 -3.23 4.10 21.68
CA TYR A 82 -4.04 5.18 21.10
C TYR A 82 -3.99 5.20 19.58
N GLN A 83 -2.83 4.96 18.97
CA GLN A 83 -2.71 4.81 17.52
C GLN A 83 -3.51 3.63 16.99
N CYS A 84 -3.47 2.48 17.67
CA CYS A 84 -4.23 1.30 17.26
C CYS A 84 -5.74 1.56 17.28
N VAL A 85 -6.25 2.12 18.38
CA VAL A 85 -7.69 2.44 18.51
C VAL A 85 -8.11 3.48 17.46
N ALA A 86 -7.30 4.52 17.27
CA ALA A 86 -7.59 5.57 16.29
C ALA A 86 -7.60 5.03 14.85
N LEU A 87 -6.61 4.20 14.48
CA LEU A 87 -6.53 3.59 13.15
C LEU A 87 -7.66 2.59 12.91
N GLN A 88 -8.06 1.81 13.90
CA GLN A 88 -9.19 0.87 13.78
C GLN A 88 -10.48 1.62 13.44
N VAL A 89 -10.79 2.69 14.17
CA VAL A 89 -11.99 3.50 13.93
C VAL A 89 -11.89 4.28 12.63
N LEU A 90 -10.70 4.80 12.31
CA LEU A 90 -10.46 5.44 11.01
C LEU A 90 -10.67 4.46 9.85
N GLY A 91 -10.20 3.22 10.00
CA GLY A 91 -10.40 2.13 9.04
C GLY A 91 -11.88 1.84 8.79
N VAL A 92 -12.71 1.84 9.84
CA VAL A 92 -14.17 1.71 9.72
C VAL A 92 -14.76 2.86 8.89
N PHE A 93 -14.36 4.12 9.15
CA PHE A 93 -14.83 5.26 8.35
C PHE A 93 -14.36 5.17 6.90
N CYS A 94 -13.12 4.72 6.67
CA CYS A 94 -12.54 4.59 5.34
C CYS A 94 -13.16 3.47 4.52
N ALA A 95 -13.68 2.41 5.17
CA ALA A 95 -14.41 1.35 4.50
C ALA A 95 -15.80 1.82 3.99
N ALA A 96 -16.39 2.84 4.61
CA ALA A 96 -17.69 3.41 4.22
C ALA A 96 -17.52 4.59 3.24
N GLN A 97 -17.58 4.30 1.94
CA GLN A 97 -17.35 5.30 0.87
C GLN A 97 -18.26 6.54 0.95
N GLU A 98 -19.46 6.41 1.49
CA GLU A 98 -20.38 7.54 1.68
C GLU A 98 -19.88 8.61 2.65
N VAL A 99 -18.93 8.29 3.54
CA VAL A 99 -18.32 9.25 4.49
C VAL A 99 -17.13 9.97 3.86
N TRP A 100 -16.61 9.49 2.72
CA TRP A 100 -15.42 10.05 2.06
C TRP A 100 -15.51 11.54 1.73
N PRO A 101 -16.65 12.08 1.22
CA PRO A 101 -16.78 13.52 0.98
C PRO A 101 -16.59 14.34 2.26
N ASP A 102 -17.13 13.87 3.38
CA ASP A 102 -17.02 14.55 4.67
C ASP A 102 -15.60 14.41 5.25
N LEU A 103 -14.98 13.24 5.10
CA LEU A 103 -13.57 13.02 5.50
C LEU A 103 -12.65 14.02 4.79
N ARG A 104 -12.80 14.18 3.48
CA ARG A 104 -11.97 15.09 2.67
C ARG A 104 -12.15 16.55 3.07
N GLN A 105 -13.36 16.95 3.49
CA GLN A 105 -13.66 18.32 3.91
C GLN A 105 -13.29 18.62 5.36
N ASP A 106 -13.03 17.61 6.19
CA ASP A 106 -12.64 17.81 7.58
C ASP A 106 -11.26 18.46 7.67
N LYS A 107 -11.16 19.54 8.45
CA LYS A 107 -9.93 20.31 8.71
C LYS A 107 -8.75 19.49 9.23
N GLN A 108 -9.00 18.30 9.79
CA GLN A 108 -7.96 17.41 10.31
C GLN A 108 -7.42 16.44 9.26
N PHE A 109 -8.10 16.29 8.12
CA PHE A 109 -7.73 15.34 7.06
C PHE A 109 -6.26 15.44 6.68
N MET A 110 -5.80 16.65 6.35
CA MET A 110 -4.41 16.91 5.95
C MET A 110 -3.41 16.75 7.09
N LYS A 111 -3.84 16.94 8.34
CA LYS A 111 -2.98 16.70 9.51
C LYS A 111 -2.78 15.21 9.76
N ILE A 112 -3.78 14.38 9.48
CA ILE A 112 -3.70 12.92 9.65
C ILE A 112 -2.76 12.28 8.61
N THR A 113 -2.72 12.80 7.38
CA THR A 113 -1.92 12.26 6.26
C THR A 113 -0.46 11.90 6.62
N PRO A 114 0.37 12.78 7.20
CA PRO A 114 1.75 12.44 7.57
C PRO A 114 1.84 11.41 8.72
N HIS A 115 0.79 11.22 9.51
CA HIS A 115 0.77 10.22 10.59
C HIS A 115 0.54 8.82 10.05
N LEU A 116 -0.26 8.66 9.00
CA LEU A 116 -0.43 7.36 8.34
C LEU A 116 0.91 6.84 7.79
N SER A 117 1.70 7.72 7.17
CA SER A 117 3.07 7.39 6.74
C SER A 117 3.96 6.94 7.91
N ARG A 118 3.89 7.63 9.05
CA ARG A 118 4.68 7.26 10.24
C ARG A 118 4.28 5.89 10.77
N CYS A 119 2.99 5.59 10.87
CA CYS A 119 2.51 4.28 11.31
C CYS A 119 2.97 3.18 10.36
N LEU A 120 3.02 3.44 9.04
CA LEU A 120 3.47 2.48 8.03
C LEU A 120 4.96 2.10 8.17
N ASN A 121 5.77 2.96 8.80
CA ASN A 121 7.16 2.64 9.07
C ASN A 121 7.30 1.50 10.10
N ASN A 122 6.31 1.28 10.96
CA ASN A 122 6.24 0.11 11.82
C ASN A 122 5.60 -1.06 11.05
N SER A 123 6.43 -1.93 10.45
CA SER A 123 5.95 -3.08 9.67
C SER A 123 5.16 -4.11 10.48
N THR A 124 5.29 -4.09 11.80
CA THR A 124 4.56 -4.95 12.75
C THR A 124 3.49 -4.21 13.51
N HIS A 125 3.00 -3.07 12.98
CA HIS A 125 1.96 -2.28 13.63
C HIS A 125 0.69 -3.13 13.85
N PRO A 126 0.13 -3.21 15.08
CA PRO A 126 -1.00 -4.11 15.36
C PRO A 126 -2.26 -3.80 14.56
N ALA A 127 -2.47 -2.53 14.21
CA ALA A 127 -3.58 -2.07 13.35
C ALA A 127 -3.21 -1.93 11.86
N MET A 128 -2.28 -2.75 11.34
CA MET A 128 -1.81 -2.66 9.95
C MET A 128 -2.96 -2.75 8.92
N GLU A 129 -3.92 -3.64 9.12
CA GLU A 129 -5.08 -3.78 8.21
C GLU A 129 -5.88 -2.48 8.10
N SER A 130 -6.23 -1.89 9.25
CA SER A 130 -6.97 -0.63 9.30
C SER A 130 -6.15 0.55 8.75
N LEU A 131 -4.83 0.53 8.96
CA LEU A 131 -3.90 1.49 8.35
C LEU A 131 -3.90 1.41 6.82
N LEU A 132 -3.85 0.20 6.25
CA LEU A 132 -3.89 0.02 4.79
C LEU A 132 -5.23 0.45 4.21
N THR A 133 -6.35 0.15 4.88
CA THR A 133 -7.68 0.65 4.51
C THR A 133 -7.73 2.18 4.55
N ALA A 134 -7.15 2.80 5.56
CA ALA A 134 -7.05 4.26 5.64
C ALA A 134 -6.16 4.85 4.53
N LEU A 135 -5.01 4.24 4.24
CA LEU A 135 -4.13 4.65 3.15
C LEU A 135 -4.78 4.47 1.78
N LEU A 136 -5.61 3.45 1.57
CA LEU A 136 -6.35 3.26 0.33
C LEU A 136 -7.37 4.40 0.12
N CYS A 137 -8.10 4.76 1.17
CA CYS A 137 -9.00 5.93 1.15
C CYS A 137 -8.21 7.23 0.92
N TRP A 138 -7.15 7.49 1.69
CA TRP A 138 -6.34 8.71 1.54
C TRP A 138 -5.68 8.82 0.16
N SER A 139 -5.18 7.72 -0.40
CA SER A 139 -4.59 7.72 -1.73
C SER A 139 -5.62 7.92 -2.84
N SER A 140 -6.92 7.77 -2.58
CA SER A 140 -7.96 8.06 -3.58
C SER A 140 -8.13 9.57 -3.85
N PHE A 141 -7.71 10.45 -2.93
CA PHE A 141 -7.84 11.90 -3.08
C PHE A 141 -6.55 12.57 -3.53
N GLU A 142 -6.63 13.47 -4.50
CA GLU A 142 -5.44 14.15 -5.06
C GLU A 142 -4.64 14.92 -4.00
N ASP A 143 -5.30 15.69 -3.13
CA ASP A 143 -4.67 16.56 -2.13
C ASP A 143 -3.74 15.80 -1.17
N SER A 144 -4.07 14.56 -0.82
CA SER A 144 -3.26 13.72 0.06
C SER A 144 -2.16 12.96 -0.65
N ARG A 145 -2.26 12.71 -1.96
CA ARG A 145 -1.23 11.97 -2.72
C ARG A 145 0.11 12.68 -2.66
N GLU A 146 0.13 13.99 -2.81
CA GLU A 146 1.36 14.79 -2.75
C GLU A 146 2.11 14.56 -1.44
N ILE A 147 1.42 14.70 -0.29
CA ILE A 147 2.03 14.46 1.02
C ILE A 147 2.49 13.02 1.18
N LEU A 148 1.71 12.04 0.72
CA LEU A 148 2.09 10.62 0.82
C LEU A 148 3.33 10.31 -0.02
N CYS A 149 3.41 10.85 -1.24
CA CYS A 149 4.56 10.72 -2.12
C CYS A 149 5.81 11.42 -1.55
N ASP A 150 5.66 12.62 -0.99
CA ASP A 150 6.74 13.36 -0.33
C ASP A 150 7.29 12.65 0.91
N LYS A 151 6.46 11.82 1.55
CA LYS A 151 6.86 10.99 2.70
C LYS A 151 7.34 9.59 2.30
N ASP A 152 7.64 9.38 1.02
CA ASP A 152 8.14 8.10 0.48
C ASP A 152 7.25 6.89 0.82
N VAL A 153 5.94 7.12 1.04
CA VAL A 153 4.97 6.03 1.26
C VAL A 153 5.00 5.00 0.14
N PRO A 154 5.05 5.37 -1.16
CA PRO A 154 5.13 4.39 -2.25
C PRO A 154 6.35 3.48 -2.16
N VAL A 155 7.51 4.03 -1.75
CA VAL A 155 8.74 3.27 -1.57
C VAL A 155 8.57 2.28 -0.42
N ARG A 156 8.03 2.74 0.71
CA ARG A 156 7.75 1.87 1.86
C ARG A 156 6.79 0.73 1.52
N LEU A 157 5.78 0.98 0.68
CA LEU A 157 4.88 -0.07 0.20
C LEU A 157 5.64 -1.15 -0.59
N THR A 158 6.57 -0.78 -1.48
CA THR A 158 7.38 -1.77 -2.22
C THR A 158 8.24 -2.63 -1.30
N GLU A 159 8.81 -2.06 -0.23
CA GLU A 159 9.55 -2.82 0.78
C GLU A 159 8.65 -3.81 1.51
N LEU A 160 7.46 -3.37 1.96
CA LEU A 160 6.51 -4.22 2.66
C LEU A 160 5.98 -5.36 1.78
N ILE A 161 5.74 -5.11 0.49
CA ILE A 161 5.33 -6.15 -0.47
C ILE A 161 6.40 -7.25 -0.55
N LYS A 162 7.68 -6.85 -0.56
CA LYS A 162 8.82 -7.78 -0.62
C LYS A 162 8.93 -8.62 0.65
N THR A 163 8.74 -8.03 1.83
CA THR A 163 9.00 -8.71 3.11
C THR A 163 7.78 -9.42 3.71
N SER A 164 6.57 -8.95 3.42
CA SER A 164 5.34 -9.51 3.99
C SER A 164 5.17 -10.98 3.59
N GLN A 165 4.56 -11.77 4.48
CA GLN A 165 4.11 -13.14 4.20
C GLN A 165 2.59 -13.22 4.07
N ASP A 166 1.88 -12.14 4.41
CA ASP A 166 0.43 -12.05 4.33
C ASP A 166 0.01 -11.73 2.89
N LYS A 167 -0.60 -12.71 2.22
CA LYS A 167 -1.06 -12.58 0.83
C LYS A 167 -2.15 -11.50 0.70
N GLU A 168 -3.12 -11.48 1.61
CA GLU A 168 -4.24 -10.54 1.54
C GLU A 168 -3.77 -9.12 1.85
N GLY A 169 -2.83 -8.98 2.80
CA GLY A 169 -2.12 -7.73 3.05
C GLY A 169 -1.34 -7.22 1.84
N LYS A 170 -0.69 -8.10 1.06
CA LYS A 170 0.00 -7.71 -0.18
C LYS A 170 -0.93 -7.17 -1.25
N GLU A 171 -2.09 -7.78 -1.44
CA GLU A 171 -3.09 -7.28 -2.39
C GLU A 171 -3.52 -5.85 -2.03
N ARG A 172 -3.73 -5.56 -0.74
CA ARG A 172 -4.02 -4.19 -0.27
C ARG A 172 -2.83 -3.25 -0.47
N LEU A 173 -1.60 -3.67 -0.15
CA LEU A 173 -0.40 -2.87 -0.37
C LEU A 173 -0.26 -2.45 -1.84
N PHE A 174 -0.49 -3.39 -2.76
CA PHE A 174 -0.51 -3.12 -4.19
C PHE A 174 -1.64 -2.16 -4.59
N ALA A 175 -2.84 -2.31 -4.06
CA ALA A 175 -3.96 -1.41 -4.34
C ALA A 175 -3.67 0.04 -3.91
N VAL A 176 -3.05 0.24 -2.75
CA VAL A 176 -2.59 1.57 -2.31
C VAL A 176 -1.50 2.10 -3.26
N LEU A 177 -0.55 1.24 -3.64
CA LEU A 177 0.55 1.63 -4.54
C LEU A 177 0.01 2.11 -5.89
N ASP A 178 -1.02 1.46 -6.44
CA ASP A 178 -1.62 1.81 -7.73
C ASP A 178 -2.17 3.24 -7.76
N HIS A 179 -2.73 3.72 -6.64
CA HIS A 179 -3.21 5.10 -6.52
C HIS A 179 -2.09 6.14 -6.42
N LEU A 180 -0.92 5.75 -5.91
CA LEU A 180 0.22 6.65 -5.69
C LEU A 180 1.24 6.61 -6.83
N MET A 181 1.11 5.66 -7.76
CA MET A 181 1.99 5.46 -8.89
C MET A 181 1.58 6.37 -10.07
N ASP A 182 1.85 7.66 -9.93
CA ASP A 182 1.62 8.64 -10.99
C ASP A 182 2.97 9.23 -11.47
N PRO A 183 3.60 8.65 -12.52
CA PRO A 183 4.87 9.14 -13.04
C PRO A 183 4.76 10.54 -13.66
N SER A 184 3.57 10.99 -14.05
CA SER A 184 3.37 12.31 -14.63
C SER A 184 3.35 13.43 -13.58
N ARG A 185 2.82 13.15 -12.39
CA ARG A 185 2.78 14.11 -11.27
C ARG A 185 3.97 13.97 -10.33
N PHE A 186 4.43 12.75 -10.07
CA PHE A 186 5.46 12.44 -9.07
C PHE A 186 6.63 11.64 -9.67
N PRO A 187 7.35 12.17 -10.69
CA PRO A 187 8.32 11.40 -11.47
C PRO A 187 9.46 10.80 -10.61
N GLN A 188 9.92 11.52 -9.59
CA GLN A 188 10.96 11.03 -8.69
C GLN A 188 10.46 9.87 -7.80
N SER A 189 9.26 10.00 -7.24
CA SER A 189 8.65 8.96 -6.41
C SER A 189 8.36 7.71 -7.27
N ALA A 190 7.78 7.91 -8.46
CA ALA A 190 7.53 6.85 -9.43
C ALA A 190 8.81 6.12 -9.86
N MET A 191 9.93 6.83 -10.01
CA MET A 191 11.22 6.21 -10.34
C MET A 191 11.73 5.33 -9.18
N LYS A 192 11.59 5.78 -7.93
CA LYS A 192 11.93 4.95 -6.75
C LYS A 192 11.04 3.70 -6.68
N VAL A 193 9.75 3.84 -6.97
CA VAL A 193 8.80 2.71 -7.04
C VAL A 193 9.19 1.74 -8.15
N LEU A 194 9.54 2.22 -9.35
CA LEU A 194 10.01 1.37 -10.44
C LEU A 194 11.22 0.53 -10.03
N LYS A 195 12.17 1.13 -9.32
CA LYS A 195 13.34 0.42 -8.78
C LYS A 195 12.93 -0.65 -7.76
N GLY A 196 12.02 -0.32 -6.83
CA GLY A 196 11.50 -1.30 -5.86
C GLY A 196 10.75 -2.47 -6.53
N LEU A 197 9.88 -2.18 -7.50
CA LEU A 197 9.16 -3.20 -8.27
C LEU A 197 10.10 -4.05 -9.13
N SER A 198 11.15 -3.45 -9.72
CA SER A 198 12.15 -4.20 -10.48
C SER A 198 12.84 -5.24 -9.60
N ASP A 199 13.15 -4.90 -8.35
CA ASP A 199 13.81 -5.80 -7.41
C ASP A 199 12.89 -6.98 -7.04
N ILE A 200 11.60 -6.72 -6.78
CA ILE A 200 10.60 -7.77 -6.61
C ILE A 200 10.54 -8.66 -7.85
N PHE A 201 10.52 -8.05 -9.04
CA PHE A 201 10.38 -8.77 -10.30
C PHE A 201 11.59 -9.62 -10.68
N GLY A 202 12.80 -9.13 -10.38
CA GLY A 202 14.06 -9.82 -10.68
C GLY A 202 14.37 -10.96 -9.71
N HIS A 203 14.03 -10.80 -8.42
CA HIS A 203 14.52 -11.69 -7.36
C HIS A 203 13.45 -12.53 -6.66
N ASN A 204 12.16 -12.17 -6.76
CA ASN A 204 11.10 -12.93 -6.08
C ASN A 204 10.66 -14.14 -6.92
N MET A 205 10.57 -15.31 -6.27
CA MET A 205 10.14 -16.57 -6.90
C MET A 205 8.61 -16.79 -6.83
N GLY A 206 7.88 -15.93 -6.13
CA GLY A 206 6.44 -16.03 -5.91
C GLY A 206 5.56 -15.32 -6.94
N MET A 207 4.26 -15.28 -6.67
CA MET A 207 3.26 -14.61 -7.52
C MET A 207 3.43 -13.08 -7.53
N GLU A 208 4.10 -12.51 -6.53
CA GLU A 208 4.34 -11.08 -6.41
C GLU A 208 5.15 -10.53 -7.59
N LYS A 209 6.01 -11.37 -8.18
CA LYS A 209 6.70 -11.06 -9.44
C LYS A 209 5.69 -10.83 -10.57
N ILE A 210 4.71 -11.72 -10.69
CA ILE A 210 3.67 -11.60 -11.71
C ILE A 210 2.80 -10.37 -11.42
N ASP A 211 2.49 -10.11 -10.14
CA ASP A 211 1.70 -8.95 -9.73
C ASP A 211 2.43 -7.61 -9.91
N ALA A 212 3.77 -7.60 -9.84
CA ALA A 212 4.57 -6.39 -10.08
C ALA A 212 4.61 -5.98 -11.56
N LEU A 213 4.54 -6.94 -12.50
CA LEU A 213 4.74 -6.68 -13.92
C LEU A 213 3.73 -5.71 -14.56
N PRO A 214 2.40 -5.81 -14.31
CA PRO A 214 1.45 -4.81 -14.79
C PRO A 214 1.79 -3.38 -14.35
N ARG A 215 2.28 -3.22 -13.12
CA ARG A 215 2.64 -1.91 -12.54
C ARG A 215 3.93 -1.36 -13.14
N ILE A 216 4.92 -2.22 -13.38
CA ILE A 216 6.11 -1.90 -14.16
C ILE A 216 5.70 -1.41 -15.56
N ASN A 217 4.77 -2.07 -16.23
CA ASN A 217 4.28 -1.63 -17.54
C ASN A 217 3.61 -0.25 -17.52
N VAL A 218 2.77 0.02 -16.52
CA VAL A 218 2.16 1.35 -16.35
C VAL A 218 3.24 2.43 -16.27
N LEU A 219 4.26 2.24 -15.43
CA LEU A 219 5.38 3.16 -15.30
C LEU A 219 6.15 3.31 -16.61
N LEU A 220 6.56 2.21 -17.24
CA LEU A 220 7.36 2.22 -18.46
C LEU A 220 6.60 2.80 -19.67
N SER A 221 5.27 2.75 -19.68
CA SER A 221 4.43 3.33 -20.72
C SER A 221 4.31 4.85 -20.66
N CYS A 222 4.74 5.47 -19.55
CA CYS A 222 4.67 6.91 -19.37
C CYS A 222 5.56 7.64 -20.39
N SER A 223 4.96 8.61 -21.08
CA SER A 223 5.62 9.45 -22.09
C SER A 223 5.92 10.87 -21.59
N GLU A 224 5.80 11.11 -20.28
CA GLU A 224 6.10 12.42 -19.70
C GLU A 224 7.63 12.67 -19.77
N PRO A 225 8.09 13.79 -20.35
CA PRO A 225 9.51 14.03 -20.62
C PRO A 225 10.44 13.96 -19.39
N GLN A 226 10.03 14.50 -18.25
CA GLN A 226 10.82 14.48 -17.03
C GLN A 226 11.02 13.03 -16.55
N PHE A 227 9.98 12.22 -16.53
CA PHE A 227 10.06 10.81 -16.18
C PHE A 227 10.87 10.00 -17.21
N CYS A 228 10.66 10.21 -18.51
CA CYS A 228 11.46 9.57 -19.56
C CYS A 228 12.96 9.85 -19.40
N SER A 229 13.33 11.08 -19.01
CA SER A 229 14.74 11.41 -18.75
C SER A 229 15.34 10.61 -17.59
N LEU A 230 14.53 10.30 -16.56
CA LEU A 230 14.96 9.47 -15.42
C LEU A 230 15.11 8.00 -15.81
N LEU A 231 14.29 7.49 -16.73
CA LEU A 231 14.36 6.11 -17.22
C LEU A 231 15.65 5.84 -18.01
N VAL A 232 16.05 6.80 -18.86
CA VAL A 232 17.29 6.71 -19.65
C VAL A 232 18.52 6.88 -18.77
N GLY A 233 18.45 7.80 -17.79
CA GLY A 233 19.54 8.04 -16.85
C GLY A 233 20.81 8.58 -17.51
N ASP A 234 21.97 8.17 -17.01
CA ASP A 234 23.30 8.58 -17.49
C ASP A 234 23.82 7.76 -18.68
N GLY A 235 22.99 6.87 -19.23
CA GLY A 235 23.34 5.98 -20.33
C GLY A 235 24.14 4.73 -19.92
N GLN A 236 24.41 4.53 -18.62
CA GLN A 236 24.89 3.27 -18.07
C GLN A 236 23.72 2.37 -17.69
N ILE A 237 23.91 1.06 -17.82
CA ILE A 237 22.92 0.10 -17.35
C ILE A 237 22.91 0.10 -15.81
N GLN A 238 21.74 0.35 -15.25
CA GLN A 238 21.50 0.46 -13.82
C GLN A 238 20.92 -0.86 -13.27
N PRO A 239 21.12 -1.19 -11.98
CA PRO A 239 20.67 -2.47 -11.41
C PRO A 239 19.19 -2.79 -11.62
N TRP A 240 18.32 -1.78 -11.57
CA TRP A 240 16.88 -1.97 -11.78
C TRP A 240 16.54 -2.40 -13.23
N GLN A 241 17.33 -1.97 -14.20
CA GLN A 241 17.15 -2.34 -15.61
C GLN A 241 17.58 -3.79 -15.83
N GLU A 242 18.65 -4.22 -15.15
CA GLU A 242 19.08 -5.62 -15.13
C GLU A 242 18.04 -6.52 -14.46
N ASN A 243 17.50 -6.09 -13.31
CA ASN A 243 16.45 -6.83 -12.62
C ASN A 243 15.21 -7.07 -13.49
N ILE A 244 14.78 -6.06 -14.27
CA ILE A 244 13.69 -6.24 -15.25
C ILE A 244 14.07 -7.25 -16.32
N ARG A 245 15.30 -7.18 -16.85
CA ARG A 245 15.77 -8.11 -17.87
C ARG A 245 15.79 -9.56 -17.36
N GLU A 246 16.36 -9.80 -16.18
CA GLU A 246 16.42 -11.12 -15.56
C GLU A 246 15.01 -11.64 -15.24
N GLY A 247 14.14 -10.76 -14.74
CA GLY A 247 12.75 -11.10 -14.49
C GLY A 247 12.03 -11.59 -15.75
N LEU A 248 12.17 -10.86 -16.87
CA LEU A 248 11.60 -11.22 -18.17
C LEU A 248 12.22 -12.52 -18.73
N LEU A 249 13.54 -12.67 -18.63
CA LEU A 249 14.25 -13.88 -19.06
C LEU A 249 13.71 -15.13 -18.36
N GLU A 250 13.46 -15.04 -17.06
CA GLU A 250 12.91 -16.15 -16.30
C GLU A 250 11.48 -16.50 -16.76
N LEU A 251 10.59 -15.50 -16.90
CA LEU A 251 9.22 -15.75 -17.37
C LEU A 251 9.18 -16.33 -18.78
N LEU A 252 10.04 -15.84 -19.68
CA LEU A 252 10.17 -16.36 -21.04
C LEU A 252 10.68 -17.81 -21.07
N ARG A 253 11.60 -18.18 -20.16
CA ARG A 253 12.09 -19.56 -20.01
C ARG A 253 11.02 -20.49 -19.45
N ASN A 254 10.23 -20.01 -18.50
CA ASN A 254 9.19 -20.79 -17.83
C ASN A 254 7.93 -21.00 -18.70
N ARG A 255 7.86 -20.42 -19.91
CA ARG A 255 6.76 -20.57 -20.86
C ARG A 255 5.39 -20.31 -20.23
N LEU A 256 5.30 -19.30 -19.38
CA LEU A 256 4.05 -18.94 -18.74
C LEU A 256 2.95 -18.67 -19.78
N GLY A 257 1.72 -19.07 -19.45
CA GLY A 257 0.58 -19.13 -20.37
C GLY A 257 0.14 -17.77 -20.94
N GLY A 258 -0.85 -17.83 -21.86
CA GLY A 258 -1.41 -16.71 -22.63
C GLY A 258 -1.63 -15.40 -21.86
N VAL A 259 -2.15 -15.49 -20.64
CA VAL A 259 -2.61 -14.34 -19.86
C VAL A 259 -1.50 -13.33 -19.55
N TYR A 260 -0.26 -13.78 -19.37
CA TYR A 260 0.87 -12.91 -19.02
C TYR A 260 1.67 -12.45 -20.23
N ARG A 261 1.41 -13.01 -21.42
CA ARG A 261 2.28 -12.81 -22.59
C ARG A 261 2.33 -11.36 -23.02
N SER A 262 1.17 -10.72 -23.18
CA SER A 262 1.08 -9.32 -23.56
C SER A 262 1.83 -8.42 -22.60
N SER A 263 1.74 -8.69 -21.29
CA SER A 263 2.45 -7.91 -20.26
C SER A 263 3.97 -8.06 -20.38
N ILE A 264 4.46 -9.27 -20.63
CA ILE A 264 5.89 -9.54 -20.86
C ILE A 264 6.39 -8.80 -22.12
N PHE A 265 5.63 -8.84 -23.22
CA PHE A 265 6.00 -8.16 -24.47
C PHE A 265 6.02 -6.64 -24.31
N MET A 266 5.02 -6.07 -23.66
CA MET A 266 4.95 -4.63 -23.42
C MET A 266 6.16 -4.15 -22.63
N ALA A 267 6.54 -4.86 -21.56
CA ALA A 267 7.70 -4.49 -20.76
C ALA A 267 8.99 -4.59 -21.58
N ALA A 268 9.18 -5.69 -22.32
CA ALA A 268 10.34 -5.86 -23.19
C ALA A 268 10.43 -4.77 -24.27
N LEU A 269 9.29 -4.40 -24.87
CA LEU A 269 9.21 -3.37 -25.89
C LEU A 269 9.55 -1.99 -25.32
N HIS A 270 8.99 -1.63 -24.17
CA HIS A 270 9.28 -0.35 -23.54
C HIS A 270 10.75 -0.24 -23.13
N MET A 271 11.31 -1.29 -22.50
CA MET A 271 12.72 -1.32 -22.12
C MET A 271 13.64 -1.22 -23.35
N PHE A 272 13.33 -1.96 -24.42
CA PHE A 272 14.08 -1.87 -25.67
C PHE A 272 13.95 -0.50 -26.34
N GLY A 273 12.76 0.10 -26.33
CA GLY A 273 12.53 1.43 -26.88
C GLY A 273 13.29 2.54 -26.14
N GLN A 274 13.48 2.38 -24.82
CA GLN A 274 14.17 3.37 -23.99
C GLN A 274 15.69 3.19 -23.94
N LEU A 275 16.17 1.95 -23.86
CA LEU A 275 17.59 1.65 -23.61
C LEU A 275 18.31 1.03 -24.82
N GLY A 276 17.55 0.59 -25.82
CA GLY A 276 18.07 0.01 -27.06
C GLY A 276 18.83 -1.29 -26.88
N GLU A 277 19.74 -1.53 -27.81
CA GLU A 277 20.50 -2.78 -27.93
C GLU A 277 21.38 -3.06 -26.72
N ARG A 278 21.90 -2.03 -26.04
CA ARG A 278 22.80 -2.20 -24.88
C ARG A 278 22.14 -2.96 -23.74
N TRP A 279 20.85 -2.72 -23.51
CA TRP A 279 20.09 -3.44 -22.50
C TRP A 279 19.71 -4.86 -22.94
N ALA A 280 19.32 -5.03 -24.21
CA ALA A 280 18.97 -6.34 -24.76
C ALA A 280 20.17 -7.29 -24.85
N PHE A 281 21.36 -6.74 -25.15
CA PHE A 281 22.62 -7.45 -25.37
C PHE A 281 23.74 -6.86 -24.49
N PRO A 282 23.71 -7.09 -23.17
CA PRO A 282 24.65 -6.44 -22.23
C PRO A 282 26.07 -6.98 -22.29
N LYS A 283 26.30 -8.17 -22.87
CA LYS A 283 27.64 -8.69 -23.11
C LYS A 283 28.15 -8.17 -24.46
N GLU A 284 29.33 -7.56 -24.46
CA GLU A 284 30.04 -7.22 -25.69
C GLU A 284 30.15 -8.46 -26.59
N LEU A 285 30.05 -8.26 -27.91
CA LEU A 285 30.34 -9.29 -28.90
C LEU A 285 31.70 -9.92 -28.58
N GLU A 286 31.72 -11.18 -28.12
CA GLU A 286 32.97 -11.92 -28.10
C GLU A 286 33.49 -11.95 -29.54
N ARG A 287 34.80 -11.73 -29.74
CA ARG A 287 35.43 -11.49 -31.05
C ARG A 287 35.16 -12.54 -32.15
N ASP A 288 34.53 -13.66 -31.82
CA ASP A 288 34.01 -14.69 -32.75
C ASP A 288 32.64 -15.27 -32.34
N GLY A 289 31.94 -14.67 -31.37
CA GLY A 289 30.69 -15.16 -30.79
C GLY A 289 29.56 -14.17 -31.01
N ALA A 290 28.46 -14.62 -31.62
CA ALA A 290 27.22 -13.84 -31.71
C ALA A 290 26.86 -13.23 -30.34
N PRO A 291 26.21 -12.04 -30.28
CA PRO A 291 25.69 -11.51 -29.02
C PRO A 291 24.88 -12.57 -28.28
N ASP A 292 24.75 -12.48 -26.96
CA ASP A 292 23.83 -13.33 -26.17
C ASP A 292 22.39 -13.05 -26.62
N GLY A 293 22.04 -13.63 -27.77
CA GLY A 293 20.77 -13.47 -28.43
C GLY A 293 19.71 -14.30 -27.74
N LYS A 294 20.01 -14.97 -26.62
CA LYS A 294 19.05 -15.81 -25.91
C LYS A 294 17.82 -15.03 -25.50
N PHE A 295 17.96 -13.79 -25.05
CA PHE A 295 16.81 -12.93 -24.73
C PHE A 295 15.93 -12.71 -25.97
N LEU A 296 16.52 -12.25 -27.08
CA LEU A 296 15.80 -12.00 -28.33
C LEU A 296 15.21 -13.29 -28.94
N GLN A 297 15.96 -14.39 -28.92
CA GLN A 297 15.52 -15.70 -29.41
C GLN A 297 14.31 -16.20 -28.62
N LEU A 298 14.34 -16.06 -27.29
CA LEU A 298 13.21 -16.40 -26.44
C LEU A 298 12.01 -15.49 -26.72
N LEU A 299 12.24 -14.17 -26.85
CA LEU A 299 11.19 -13.21 -27.16
C LEU A 299 10.53 -13.48 -28.52
N LEU A 300 11.32 -13.74 -29.56
CA LEU A 300 10.85 -14.11 -30.90
C LEU A 300 10.15 -15.47 -30.90
N GLY A 301 10.69 -16.45 -30.18
CA GLY A 301 10.05 -17.75 -30.00
C GLY A 301 8.70 -17.62 -29.32
N PHE A 302 8.61 -16.77 -28.31
CA PHE A 302 7.37 -16.45 -27.61
C PHE A 302 6.37 -15.73 -28.52
N ALA A 303 6.83 -14.81 -29.38
CA ALA A 303 5.97 -14.07 -30.30
C ALA A 303 5.38 -14.98 -31.38
N LYS A 304 6.17 -15.96 -31.85
CA LYS A 304 5.70 -17.00 -32.78
C LYS A 304 4.61 -17.89 -32.18
N LEU A 305 4.61 -18.12 -30.86
CA LEU A 305 3.54 -18.86 -30.20
C LEU A 305 2.24 -18.04 -30.18
N ASP A 306 2.32 -16.72 -29.93
CA ASP A 306 1.13 -15.85 -29.93
C ASP A 306 0.44 -15.81 -31.31
N LEU A 307 1.22 -15.75 -32.39
CA LEU A 307 0.71 -15.79 -33.76
C LEU A 307 0.09 -17.14 -34.16
N ARG A 308 0.37 -18.22 -33.43
CA ARG A 308 -0.17 -19.56 -33.70
C ARG A 308 -1.44 -19.87 -32.90
N GLU A 309 -1.67 -19.16 -31.79
CA GLU A 309 -2.83 -19.34 -30.92
C GLU A 309 -4.00 -18.38 -31.26
N ARG A 310 -3.80 -17.46 -32.20
CA ARG A 310 -4.84 -16.64 -32.84
C ARG A 310 -5.30 -17.28 -34.15
#